data_AF-A0A136I177-F1
#
_entry.id   AF-A0A136I177-F1
#
_cell.length_a   1.000
_cell.length_b   1.000
_cell.length_c   1.000
_cell.angle_alpha   90.00
_cell.angle_beta   90.00
_cell.angle_gamma   90.00
#
_symmetry.space_group_name_H-M   'P 1'
#
loop_
_entity.id
_entity.type
_entity.pdbx_description
1 polymer ?
#
loop_
_entity_poly.entity_id
_entity_poly.type
_entity_poly.pdbx_seq_one_letter_code
_entity_poly.pdbx_strand_id
1 'polypeptide(L)'
;MRKIEVIGEVFGQLIVVSEAESRTSNNRKIRFVKVECSCGKSKEVSLNALRTGKTKSCGCHRKMVTGDMSRIHGKSTTPLYYVWKTMRQRCHNPSNQNYDYYGGRGISVCSSWNDFKEFESWALANGYSKGLTIDRTDPNGNYEPSNCEWVTWKDQANNRNFRGYLSD
;
A
#
# COMPACT_ATOMS: atom_id res chain seq x y z
N MET A 1 10.19 -49.51 -10.08
CA MET A 1 10.52 -48.20 -9.47
C MET A 1 10.41 -48.36 -7.95
N ARG A 2 11.40 -47.91 -7.17
CA ARG A 2 11.29 -47.96 -5.70
C ARG A 2 10.17 -47.02 -5.24
N LYS A 3 9.26 -47.55 -4.43
CA LYS A 3 8.17 -46.82 -3.76
C LYS A 3 8.73 -45.59 -3.06
N ILE A 4 8.09 -44.44 -3.20
CA ILE A 4 8.46 -43.21 -2.50
C ILE A 4 8.06 -43.38 -1.02
N GLU A 5 9.05 -43.48 -0.15
CA GLU A 5 8.86 -43.64 1.30
C GLU A 5 8.34 -42.38 2.00
N VAL A 6 8.25 -41.24 1.31
CA VAL A 6 7.90 -39.95 1.91
C VAL A 6 6.39 -39.68 2.01
N ILE A 7 5.53 -40.63 1.67
CA ILE A 7 4.06 -40.46 1.81
C ILE A 7 3.72 -40.31 3.30
N GLY A 8 2.98 -39.26 3.65
CA GLY A 8 2.66 -38.89 5.02
C GLY A 8 3.68 -37.93 5.66
N GLU A 9 4.85 -37.72 5.06
CA GLU A 9 5.82 -36.75 5.57
C GLU A 9 5.35 -35.31 5.38
N VAL A 10 5.67 -34.47 6.36
CA VAL A 10 5.31 -33.05 6.39
C VAL A 10 6.52 -32.17 6.10
N PHE A 11 6.37 -31.25 5.15
CA PHE A 11 7.36 -30.27 4.72
C PHE A 11 6.78 -28.85 4.85
N GLY A 12 7.08 -28.19 5.98
CA GLY A 12 6.45 -26.92 6.30
C GLY A 12 4.94 -27.11 6.54
N GLN A 13 4.11 -26.57 5.64
CA GLN A 13 2.65 -26.69 5.70
C GLN A 13 2.09 -27.67 4.68
N LEU A 14 2.93 -28.51 4.09
CA LEU A 14 2.57 -29.46 3.04
C LEU A 14 2.75 -30.88 3.55
N ILE A 15 1.73 -31.72 3.45
CA ILE A 15 1.83 -33.17 3.65
C ILE A 15 1.87 -33.87 2.30
N VAL A 16 2.73 -34.86 2.13
CA VAL A 16 2.79 -35.68 0.91
C VAL A 16 1.68 -36.72 0.94
N VAL A 17 0.79 -36.70 -0.05
CA VAL A 17 -0.37 -37.60 -0.11
C VAL A 17 -0.22 -38.74 -1.12
N SER A 18 0.49 -38.51 -2.23
CA SER A 18 0.73 -39.55 -3.23
C SER A 18 1.94 -39.25 -4.12
N GLU A 19 2.41 -40.26 -4.84
CA GLU A 19 3.31 -40.04 -5.97
C GLU A 19 2.56 -39.34 -7.13
N ALA A 20 3.29 -38.57 -7.93
CA ALA A 20 2.80 -37.98 -9.16
C ALA A 20 3.74 -38.36 -10.32
N GLU A 21 3.31 -38.10 -11.56
CA GLU A 21 4.09 -38.44 -12.74
C GLU A 21 5.46 -37.73 -12.73
N SER A 22 6.52 -38.52 -12.94
CA SER A 22 7.86 -37.97 -13.04
C SER A 22 8.01 -37.20 -14.36
N ARG A 23 8.67 -36.05 -14.31
CA ARG A 23 8.88 -35.18 -15.47
C ARG A 23 10.36 -35.11 -15.81
N THR A 24 10.70 -34.98 -17.08
CA THR A 24 12.10 -34.87 -17.53
C THR A 24 12.49 -33.41 -17.73
N SER A 25 13.66 -33.01 -17.24
CA SER A 25 14.26 -31.70 -17.50
C SER A 25 15.77 -31.84 -17.57
N ASN A 26 16.41 -31.22 -18.57
CA ASN A 26 17.86 -31.35 -18.83
C ASN A 26 18.33 -32.82 -18.85
N ASN A 27 17.59 -33.69 -19.54
CA ASN A 27 17.80 -35.14 -19.60
C ASN A 27 17.82 -35.86 -18.24
N ARG A 28 17.30 -35.23 -17.17
CA ARG A 28 17.18 -35.82 -15.84
C ARG A 28 15.72 -36.04 -15.49
N LYS A 29 15.40 -37.24 -14.99
CA LYS A 29 14.07 -37.58 -14.49
C LYS A 29 13.88 -36.98 -13.09
N ILE A 30 12.91 -36.08 -12.97
CA ILE A 30 12.53 -35.41 -11.72
C ILE A 30 11.30 -36.10 -11.15
N ARG A 31 11.39 -36.53 -9.90
CA ARG A 31 10.25 -37.11 -9.17
C ARG A 31 9.33 -36.02 -8.66
N PHE A 32 8.04 -36.15 -8.92
CA PHE A 32 6.99 -35.29 -8.39
C PHE A 32 6.12 -36.05 -7.41
N VAL A 33 5.54 -35.31 -6.47
CA VAL A 33 4.57 -35.81 -5.51
C VAL A 33 3.38 -34.86 -5.45
N LYS A 34 2.20 -35.41 -5.17
CA LYS A 34 1.02 -34.63 -4.82
C LYS A 34 1.09 -34.32 -3.32
N VAL A 35 0.91 -33.06 -2.99
CA VAL A 35 0.87 -32.57 -1.60
C VAL A 35 -0.47 -31.92 -1.30
N GLU A 36 -0.89 -32.01 -0.04
CA GLU A 36 -1.97 -31.22 0.51
C GLU A 36 -1.42 -30.20 1.49
N CYS A 37 -1.94 -28.99 1.45
CA CYS A 37 -1.54 -27.94 2.36
C CYS A 37 -2.53 -27.85 3.52
N SER A 38 -2.07 -27.37 4.68
CA SER A 38 -2.95 -27.02 5.80
C SER A 38 -4.05 -26.01 5.41
N CYS A 39 -3.85 -25.28 4.31
CA CYS A 39 -4.84 -24.39 3.67
C CYS A 39 -5.98 -25.13 2.94
N GLY A 40 -5.97 -26.46 2.89
CA GLY A 40 -6.90 -27.32 2.14
C GLY A 40 -6.61 -27.46 0.64
N LYS A 41 -5.66 -26.70 0.09
CA LYS A 41 -5.31 -26.79 -1.35
C LYS A 41 -4.26 -27.86 -1.58
N SER A 42 -4.45 -28.64 -2.65
CA SER A 42 -3.45 -29.57 -3.15
C SER A 42 -2.65 -28.98 -4.32
N LYS A 43 -1.43 -29.49 -4.52
CA LYS A 43 -0.63 -29.22 -5.72
C LYS A 43 0.41 -30.32 -5.96
N GLU A 44 0.94 -30.37 -7.18
CA GLU A 44 2.11 -31.20 -7.49
C GLU A 44 3.40 -30.39 -7.35
N VAL A 45 4.40 -30.99 -6.72
CA VAL A 45 5.71 -30.37 -6.50
C VAL A 45 6.81 -31.40 -6.69
N SER A 46 8.00 -30.95 -7.09
CA SER A 46 9.14 -31.85 -7.14
C SER A 46 9.56 -32.24 -5.72
N LEU A 47 9.89 -33.51 -5.52
CA LEU A 47 10.32 -34.01 -4.21
C LEU A 47 11.56 -33.26 -3.70
N ASN A 48 12.46 -32.88 -4.62
CA ASN A 48 13.63 -32.09 -4.29
C ASN A 48 13.29 -30.69 -3.76
N ALA A 49 12.24 -30.04 -4.28
CA ALA A 49 11.83 -28.72 -3.80
C ALA A 49 11.25 -28.77 -2.37
N LEU A 50 10.65 -29.89 -1.97
CA LEU A 50 10.22 -30.12 -0.59
C LEU A 50 11.44 -30.32 0.33
N ARG A 51 12.34 -31.25 -0.02
CA ARG A 51 13.54 -31.57 0.79
C ARG A 51 14.48 -30.39 0.99
N THR A 52 14.66 -29.57 -0.05
CA THR A 52 15.50 -28.37 0.02
C THR A 52 14.78 -27.17 0.65
N GLY A 53 13.50 -27.30 1.02
CA GLY A 53 12.71 -26.23 1.60
C GLY A 53 12.34 -25.10 0.64
N LYS A 54 12.58 -25.25 -0.68
CA LYS A 54 12.14 -24.27 -1.70
C LYS A 54 10.62 -24.14 -1.77
N THR A 55 9.89 -25.19 -1.39
CA THR A 55 8.43 -25.18 -1.33
C THR A 55 7.95 -25.61 0.05
N LYS A 56 7.34 -24.68 0.80
CA LYS A 56 6.85 -24.92 2.18
C LYS A 56 5.34 -24.73 2.34
N SER A 57 4.63 -24.24 1.32
CA SER A 57 3.17 -24.03 1.36
C SER A 57 2.53 -24.05 -0.02
N CYS A 58 1.19 -24.05 -0.07
CA CYS A 58 0.38 -23.90 -1.28
C CYS A 58 0.50 -22.49 -1.93
N GLY A 59 1.18 -21.54 -1.27
CA GLY A 59 1.21 -20.13 -1.67
C GLY A 59 0.10 -19.27 -1.06
N CYS A 60 -0.75 -19.84 -0.19
CA CYS A 60 -1.80 -19.10 0.53
C CYS A 60 -1.24 -17.94 1.36
N HIS A 61 -0.10 -18.13 2.05
CA HIS A 61 0.51 -17.08 2.88
C HIS A 61 1.04 -15.90 2.08
N ARG A 62 1.54 -16.13 0.85
CA ARG A 62 1.94 -15.02 -0.02
C ARG A 62 0.74 -14.16 -0.41
N LYS A 63 -0.41 -14.77 -0.73
CA LYS A 63 -1.61 -14.01 -1.13
C LYS A 63 -2.17 -13.12 -0.01
N MET A 64 -2.04 -13.54 1.25
CA MET A 64 -2.51 -12.73 2.38
C MET A 64 -1.60 -11.52 2.61
N VAL A 65 -0.28 -11.72 2.71
CA VAL A 65 0.67 -10.64 3.03
C VAL A 65 0.84 -9.64 1.88
N THR A 66 0.89 -10.08 0.62
CA THR A 66 1.06 -9.16 -0.51
C THR A 66 -0.24 -8.42 -0.87
N GLY A 67 -1.40 -9.01 -0.59
CA GLY A 67 -2.69 -8.40 -0.87
C GLY A 67 -2.91 -7.12 -0.06
N ASP A 68 -2.53 -7.14 1.22
CA ASP A 68 -2.70 -5.97 2.10
C ASP A 68 -1.71 -4.86 1.78
N MET A 69 -0.45 -5.18 1.46
CA MET A 69 0.54 -4.19 1.05
C MET A 69 0.25 -3.55 -0.31
N SER A 70 -0.30 -4.32 -1.26
CA SER A 70 -0.66 -3.83 -2.60
C SER A 70 -1.86 -2.87 -2.59
N ARG A 71 -2.83 -3.07 -1.68
CA ARG A 71 -3.99 -2.17 -1.50
C ARG A 71 -3.60 -0.75 -1.10
N ILE A 72 -2.49 -0.59 -0.38
CA ILE A 72 -1.98 0.72 0.06
C ILE A 72 -1.28 1.43 -1.12
N HIS A 73 -0.48 0.71 -1.91
CA HIS A 73 0.21 1.30 -3.07
C HIS A 73 -0.73 1.67 -4.22
N GLY A 74 -1.89 1.01 -4.37
CA GLY A 74 -2.83 1.29 -5.46
C GLY A 74 -3.35 2.73 -5.54
N LYS A 75 -3.32 3.48 -4.43
CA LYS A 75 -3.76 4.89 -4.38
C LYS A 75 -2.60 5.89 -4.44
N SER A 76 -1.36 5.42 -4.31
CA SER A 76 -0.16 6.28 -4.23
C SER A 76 0.13 7.09 -5.49
N THR A 77 -0.51 6.76 -6.62
CA THR A 77 -0.42 7.47 -7.90
C THR A 77 -1.62 8.39 -8.17
N THR A 78 -2.58 8.47 -7.26
CA THR A 78 -3.79 9.29 -7.46
C THR A 78 -3.50 10.78 -7.24
N PRO A 79 -4.17 11.69 -7.98
CA PRO A 79 -4.04 13.14 -7.76
C PRO A 79 -4.32 13.55 -6.30
N LEU A 80 -5.30 12.93 -5.65
CA LEU A 80 -5.63 13.21 -4.25
C LEU A 80 -4.50 12.82 -3.29
N TYR A 81 -3.84 11.68 -3.52
CA TYR A 81 -2.67 11.28 -2.75
C TYR A 81 -1.51 12.28 -2.91
N TYR A 82 -1.31 12.82 -4.11
CA TYR A 82 -0.31 13.87 -4.33
C TYR A 82 -0.63 15.14 -3.54
N VAL A 83 -1.90 15.56 -3.46
CA VAL A 83 -2.32 16.71 -2.63
C VAL A 83 -1.98 16.46 -1.17
N TRP A 84 -2.40 15.30 -0.63
CA TRP A 84 -2.12 14.89 0.75
C TRP A 84 -0.62 14.86 1.07
N LYS A 85 0.16 14.20 0.20
CA LYS A 85 1.62 14.09 0.34
C LYS A 85 2.28 15.46 0.34
N THR A 86 1.90 16.33 -0.61
CA THR A 86 2.49 17.67 -0.74
C THR A 86 2.10 18.57 0.42
N MET A 87 0.85 18.51 0.89
CA MET A 87 0.39 19.18 2.11
C MET A 87 1.29 18.83 3.30
N ARG A 88 1.50 17.53 3.56
CA ARG A 88 2.36 17.07 4.66
C ARG A 88 3.82 17.47 4.50
N GLN A 89 4.35 17.44 3.27
CA GLN A 89 5.72 17.89 3.02
C GLN A 89 5.92 19.37 3.35
N ARG A 90 4.94 20.24 3.02
CA ARG A 90 5.02 21.67 3.37
C ARG A 90 5.06 21.89 4.88
N CYS A 91 4.32 21.10 5.66
CA CYS A 91 4.26 21.23 7.12
C CYS A 91 5.45 20.61 7.85
N HIS A 92 5.99 19.48 7.38
CA HIS A 92 6.89 18.66 8.21
C HIS A 92 8.27 18.42 7.61
N ASN A 93 8.55 18.88 6.39
CA ASN A 93 9.87 18.72 5.77
C ASN A 93 10.58 20.07 5.69
N PRO A 94 11.55 20.37 6.58
CA PRO A 94 12.35 21.60 6.54
C PRO A 94 13.09 21.84 5.22
N SER A 95 13.34 20.81 4.42
CA SER A 95 13.97 20.95 3.10
C SER A 95 12.98 21.26 1.98
N ASN A 96 11.67 21.35 2.27
CA ASN A 96 10.69 21.78 1.28
C ASN A 96 10.82 23.29 1.06
N GLN A 97 10.85 23.74 -0.20
CA GLN A 97 10.97 25.17 -0.55
C GLN A 97 9.89 26.07 0.07
N ASN A 98 8.74 25.50 0.44
CA ASN A 98 7.64 26.26 1.03
C ASN A 98 7.59 26.09 2.56
N TYR A 99 8.51 25.34 3.18
CA TYR A 99 8.43 25.01 4.61
C TYR A 99 8.26 26.25 5.49
N ASP A 100 9.02 27.32 5.22
CA ASP A 100 9.00 28.56 5.99
C ASP A 100 7.62 29.23 6.00
N TYR A 101 6.79 29.03 4.97
CA TYR A 101 5.42 29.57 4.90
C TYR A 101 4.38 28.69 5.60
N TYR A 102 4.75 27.46 5.99
CA TYR A 102 3.88 26.48 6.60
C TYR A 102 4.49 25.98 7.91
N GLY A 103 5.27 24.89 7.87
CA GLY A 103 5.87 24.29 9.05
C GLY A 103 6.72 25.27 9.87
N GLY A 104 7.46 26.17 9.20
CA GLY A 104 8.24 27.23 9.85
C GLY A 104 7.39 28.25 10.64
N ARG A 105 6.09 28.35 10.34
CA ARG A 105 5.12 29.19 11.08
C ARG A 105 4.35 28.41 12.15
N GLY A 106 4.65 27.14 12.36
CA GLY A 106 3.91 26.26 13.26
C GLY A 106 2.63 25.66 12.67
N ILE A 107 2.39 25.83 11.36
CA ILE A 107 1.25 25.21 10.68
C ILE A 107 1.50 23.71 10.53
N SER A 108 0.58 22.92 11.05
CA SER A 108 0.65 21.46 11.05
C SER A 108 -0.56 20.82 10.35
N VAL A 109 -0.55 19.49 10.28
CA VAL A 109 -1.67 18.69 9.80
C VAL A 109 -2.28 17.97 10.99
N CYS A 110 -3.61 17.98 11.12
CA CYS A 110 -4.30 17.30 12.21
C CYS A 110 -3.95 15.81 12.26
N SER A 111 -3.99 15.23 13.45
CA SER A 111 -3.48 13.88 13.70
C SER A 111 -4.21 12.79 12.90
N SER A 112 -5.52 12.94 12.67
CA SER A 112 -6.32 12.00 11.87
C SER A 112 -5.86 11.93 10.41
N TRP A 113 -5.42 13.05 9.83
CA TRP A 113 -4.91 13.11 8.46
C TRP A 113 -3.47 12.62 8.32
N ASN A 114 -2.87 12.02 9.35
CA ASN A 114 -1.68 11.19 9.19
C ASN A 114 -2.00 9.86 8.48
N ASP A 115 -3.24 9.38 8.54
CA ASP A 115 -3.73 8.29 7.69
C ASP A 115 -4.34 8.89 6.42
N PHE A 116 -3.85 8.44 5.26
CA PHE A 116 -4.38 8.86 3.98
C PHE A 116 -5.86 8.48 3.81
N LYS A 117 -6.32 7.36 4.37
CA LYS A 117 -7.72 6.92 4.26
C LYS A 117 -8.67 7.90 4.95
N GLU A 118 -8.29 8.43 6.10
CA GLU A 118 -9.09 9.43 6.83
C GLU A 118 -9.16 10.74 6.06
N PHE A 119 -8.03 11.19 5.50
CA PHE A 119 -7.99 12.35 4.61
C PHE A 119 -8.84 12.13 3.35
N GLU A 120 -8.76 10.96 2.73
CA GLU A 120 -9.50 10.62 1.51
C GLU A 120 -11.01 10.57 1.75
N SER A 121 -11.45 9.94 2.85
CA SER A 121 -12.85 9.92 3.26
C SER A 121 -13.39 11.33 3.44
N TRP A 122 -12.66 12.20 4.14
CA TRP A 122 -13.04 13.60 4.28
C TRP A 122 -13.07 14.32 2.93
N ALA A 123 -12.04 14.14 2.10
CA ALA A 123 -11.93 14.80 0.81
C ALA A 123 -13.13 14.51 -0.09
N LEU A 124 -13.49 13.23 -0.23
CA LEU A 124 -14.62 12.79 -1.05
C LEU A 124 -15.96 13.28 -0.48
N ALA A 125 -16.13 13.25 0.84
CA ALA A 125 -17.34 13.75 1.50
C ALA A 125 -17.50 15.27 1.39
N ASN A 126 -16.41 16.02 1.19
CA ASN A 126 -16.41 17.49 1.16
C ASN A 126 -16.18 18.06 -0.25
N GLY A 127 -16.53 17.31 -1.29
CA GLY A 127 -16.61 17.84 -2.66
C GLY A 127 -15.30 17.84 -3.44
N TYR A 128 -14.30 17.04 -3.04
CA TYR A 128 -13.11 16.83 -3.85
C TYR A 128 -13.49 16.37 -5.27
N SER A 129 -12.88 17.02 -6.26
CA SER A 129 -12.86 16.54 -7.64
C SER A 129 -11.48 16.74 -8.25
N LYS A 130 -11.18 15.96 -9.30
CA LYS A 130 -9.88 16.03 -9.97
C LYS A 130 -9.66 17.44 -10.53
N GLY A 131 -8.53 18.04 -10.16
CA GLY A 131 -8.17 19.40 -10.59
C GLY A 131 -8.34 20.46 -9.51
N LEU A 132 -9.03 20.14 -8.41
CA LEU A 132 -9.08 21.01 -7.23
C LEU A 132 -7.81 20.90 -6.38
N THR A 133 -7.53 21.97 -5.65
CA THR A 133 -6.47 22.07 -4.65
C THR A 133 -7.07 22.29 -3.28
N ILE A 134 -6.34 21.88 -2.24
CA ILE A 134 -6.73 22.15 -0.86
C ILE A 134 -6.20 23.52 -0.45
N ASP A 135 -7.09 24.39 0.03
CA ASP A 135 -6.75 25.67 0.65
C ASP A 135 -7.20 25.70 2.10
N ARG A 136 -6.63 26.64 2.87
CA ARG A 136 -7.04 26.89 4.25
C ARG A 136 -7.88 28.15 4.33
N THR A 137 -8.99 28.10 5.06
CA THR A 137 -9.89 29.25 5.21
C THR A 137 -9.28 30.31 6.15
N ASP A 138 -8.67 29.88 7.25
CA ASP A 138 -7.72 30.66 8.04
C ASP A 138 -6.27 30.32 7.59
N PRO A 139 -5.55 31.27 6.96
CA PRO A 139 -4.16 31.06 6.53
C PRO A 139 -3.17 30.75 7.65
N ASN A 140 -3.51 31.10 8.88
CA ASN A 140 -2.68 30.86 10.07
C ASN A 140 -3.06 29.57 10.79
N GLY A 141 -4.26 29.03 10.54
CA GLY A 141 -4.74 27.77 11.11
C GLY A 141 -4.12 26.52 10.48
N ASN A 142 -4.33 25.38 11.11
CA ASN A 142 -3.80 24.08 10.67
C ASN A 142 -4.55 23.52 9.45
N TYR A 143 -3.99 22.48 8.83
CA TYR A 143 -4.75 21.62 7.92
C TYR A 143 -5.64 20.68 8.73
N GLU A 144 -6.94 20.96 8.73
CA GLU A 144 -7.95 20.21 9.46
C GLU A 144 -9.34 20.38 8.81
N PRO A 145 -10.30 19.46 9.06
CA PRO A 145 -11.62 19.50 8.42
C PRO A 145 -12.36 20.85 8.54
N SER A 146 -12.22 21.54 9.67
CA SER A 146 -12.85 22.84 9.95
C SER A 146 -12.19 24.01 9.24
N ASN A 147 -10.95 23.85 8.78
CA ASN A 147 -10.13 24.92 8.24
C ASN A 147 -9.69 24.67 6.80
N CYS A 148 -10.28 23.68 6.11
CA CYS A 148 -9.86 23.29 4.77
C CYS A 148 -11.03 23.23 3.81
N GLU A 149 -10.78 23.69 2.59
CA GLU A 149 -11.75 23.70 1.51
C GLU A 149 -11.08 23.32 0.18
N TRP A 150 -11.89 22.86 -0.77
CA TRP A 150 -11.44 22.54 -2.12
C TRP A 150 -11.68 23.72 -3.04
N VAL A 151 -10.62 24.27 -3.60
CA VAL A 151 -10.66 25.43 -4.49
C VAL A 151 -10.11 25.08 -5.86
N THR A 152 -10.50 25.85 -6.87
CA THR A 152 -9.82 25.77 -8.16
C THR A 152 -8.48 26.51 -8.10
N TRP A 153 -7.56 26.21 -9.01
CA TRP A 153 -6.30 26.95 -9.12
C TRP A 153 -6.48 28.45 -9.31
N LYS A 154 -7.54 28.86 -10.04
CA LYS A 154 -7.86 30.27 -10.29
C LYS A 154 -8.29 30.96 -8.99
N ASP A 155 -9.11 30.30 -8.20
CA ASP A 155 -9.61 30.85 -6.93
C ASP A 155 -8.49 30.89 -5.89
N GLN A 156 -7.61 29.88 -5.86
CA GLN A 156 -6.44 29.88 -4.98
C GLN A 156 -5.50 31.06 -5.25
N ALA A 157 -5.25 31.38 -6.53
CA ALA A 157 -4.41 32.53 -6.90
C ALA A 157 -5.05 33.86 -6.46
N ASN A 158 -6.37 33.99 -6.59
CA ASN A 158 -7.11 35.17 -6.15
C ASN A 158 -7.13 35.31 -4.62
N ASN A 159 -7.28 34.22 -3.88
CA ASN A 159 -7.25 34.21 -2.41
C ASN A 159 -5.90 34.66 -1.84
N ARG A 160 -4.79 34.40 -2.54
CA ARG A 160 -3.46 34.90 -2.16
C ARG A 160 -3.35 36.42 -2.27
N ASN A 161 -4.03 37.03 -3.24
CA ASN A 161 -4.00 38.47 -3.46
C ASN A 161 -4.92 39.23 -2.50
N PHE A 162 -6.08 38.67 -2.15
CA PHE A 162 -7.05 39.32 -1.27
C PHE A 162 -6.59 39.37 0.20
N ARG A 163 -5.90 38.34 0.67
CA ARG A 163 -5.47 38.21 2.07
C ARG A 163 -4.19 38.99 2.42
N GLY A 164 -3.48 39.54 1.43
CA GLY A 164 -2.32 40.42 1.64
C GLY A 164 -2.68 41.82 2.15
N TYR A 165 -3.97 42.20 2.16
CA TYR A 165 -4.47 43.49 2.62
C TYR A 165 -5.09 43.47 4.03
N LEU A 166 -5.06 42.33 4.74
CA LEU A 166 -5.62 42.20 6.10
C LEU A 166 -4.54 41.95 7.17
N SER A 167 -3.34 42.47 6.95
CA SER A 167 -2.31 42.60 7.98
C SER A 167 -2.10 44.10 8.21
N ASP A 168 -2.64 44.58 9.33
CA ASP A 168 -2.58 45.92 9.95
C ASP A 168 -2.82 47.16 9.07
#